data_AF-A0A970HKY9-F1
#
_entry.id   AF-A0A970HKY9-F1
#
_cell.length_a   1.000
_cell.length_b   1.000
_cell.length_c   1.000
_cell.angle_alpha   90.00
_cell.angle_beta   90.00
_cell.angle_gamma   90.00
#
_symmetry.space_group_name_H-M   'P 1'
#
loop_
_entity.id
_entity.type
_entity.pdbx_description
1 polymer ?
#
loop_
_entity_poly.entity_id
_entity_poly.type
_entity_poly.pdbx_seq_one_letter_code
_entity_poly.pdbx_strand_id
1 'polypeptide(L)'
;NIYEHNTFKLASNLTIWNYTPNLGLVVMNKERWDSLEPDIREMIRTAVLDAGTAVLKHQKTTEARNLRRMIEGGVTVRELSASEREAFKKAAMPIWDNVAQVLGEDAFQALLTAVQEAR
;
A
#
# COMPACT_ATOMS: atom_id res chain seq x y z
N ASN A 1 9.30 7.61 -0.99
CA ASN A 1 8.96 8.11 -2.35
C ASN A 1 8.86 9.63 -2.51
N ILE A 2 7.79 10.33 -2.10
CA ILE A 2 7.61 11.76 -2.46
C ILE A 2 8.76 12.65 -1.92
N TYR A 3 9.04 12.53 -0.62
CA TYR A 3 10.10 13.30 0.03
C TYR A 3 11.50 12.84 -0.40
N GLU A 4 11.77 11.53 -0.40
CA GLU A 4 13.08 10.95 -0.70
C GLU A 4 13.55 11.21 -2.13
N HIS A 5 12.63 11.22 -3.10
CA HIS A 5 12.94 11.54 -4.49
C HIS A 5 12.76 13.03 -4.83
N ASN A 6 12.50 13.88 -3.84
CA ASN A 6 12.32 15.32 -4.00
C ASN A 6 11.20 15.74 -4.98
N THR A 7 10.24 14.86 -5.29
CA THR A 7 9.19 15.18 -6.28
C THR A 7 8.26 16.30 -5.80
N PHE A 8 8.17 16.52 -4.48
CA PHE A 8 7.46 17.65 -3.88
C PHE A 8 8.01 19.03 -4.30
N LYS A 9 9.26 19.11 -4.79
CA LYS A 9 9.83 20.35 -5.32
C LYS A 9 9.23 20.75 -6.67
N LEU A 10 8.58 19.80 -7.36
CA LEU A 10 7.96 19.99 -8.68
C LEU A 10 6.43 20.12 -8.59
N ALA A 11 5.82 19.74 -7.47
CA ALA A 11 4.38 19.77 -7.25
C ALA A 11 4.06 20.34 -5.87
N SER A 12 3.52 21.57 -5.85
CA SER A 12 3.27 22.31 -4.60
C SER A 12 2.00 21.90 -3.85
N ASN A 13 1.17 21.02 -4.43
CA ASN A 13 -0.08 20.57 -3.82
C ASN A 13 -0.07 19.05 -3.63
N LEU A 14 -0.38 18.59 -2.41
CA LEU A 14 -0.50 17.19 -2.06
C LEU A 14 -1.89 16.91 -1.47
N THR A 15 -2.65 16.03 -2.11
CA THR A 15 -3.93 15.53 -1.58
C THR A 15 -3.73 14.17 -0.92
N ILE A 16 -4.04 14.08 0.37
CA ILE A 16 -4.08 12.80 1.10
C ILE A 16 -5.41 12.11 0.78
N TRP A 17 -5.39 11.29 -0.26
CA TRP A 17 -6.59 10.62 -0.78
C TRP A 17 -6.85 9.25 -0.13
N ASN A 18 -5.79 8.53 0.29
CA ASN A 18 -5.89 7.17 0.88
C ASN A 18 -6.70 6.19 0.00
N TYR A 19 -6.48 6.23 -1.31
CA TYR A 19 -7.25 5.46 -2.30
C TYR A 19 -6.77 4.01 -2.48
N THR A 20 -5.55 3.69 -2.05
CA THR A 20 -5.00 2.33 -2.11
C THR A 20 -3.90 2.15 -1.06
N PRO A 21 -3.78 0.97 -0.42
CA PRO A 21 -2.60 0.63 0.34
C PRO A 21 -1.38 0.50 -0.57
N ASN A 22 -0.21 0.92 -0.11
CA ASN A 22 1.05 0.64 -0.79
C ASN A 22 1.56 -0.74 -0.33
N LEU A 23 1.58 -1.70 -1.25
CA LEU A 23 1.91 -3.10 -0.94
C LEU A 23 3.29 -3.49 -1.47
N GLY A 24 4.07 -4.14 -0.62
CA GLY A 24 5.31 -4.82 -1.00
C GLY A 24 5.15 -6.32 -0.82
N LEU A 25 5.43 -7.09 -1.87
CA LEU A 25 5.40 -8.56 -1.82
C LEU A 25 6.83 -9.08 -1.75
N VAL A 26 7.10 -9.91 -0.74
CA VAL A 26 8.35 -10.69 -0.69
C VAL A 26 8.10 -11.99 -1.44
N VAL A 27 8.77 -12.14 -2.58
CA VAL A 27 8.61 -13.29 -3.47
C VAL A 27 9.95 -14.00 -3.64
N MET A 28 9.89 -15.32 -3.79
CA MET A 28 11.04 -16.17 -4.03
C MET A 28 10.71 -17.16 -5.15
N ASN A 29 11.72 -17.58 -5.90
CA ASN A 29 11.57 -18.68 -6.85
C ASN A 29 11.07 -19.94 -6.13
N LYS A 30 10.01 -20.57 -6.68
CA LYS A 30 9.33 -21.71 -6.06
C LYS A 30 10.23 -22.95 -5.93
N GLU A 31 10.92 -23.33 -7.01
CA GLU A 31 11.79 -24.51 -7.00
C GLU A 31 12.90 -24.35 -5.95
N ARG A 32 13.50 -23.16 -5.87
CA ARG A 32 14.51 -22.87 -4.87
C ARG A 32 13.95 -22.89 -3.45
N TRP A 33 12.75 -22.37 -3.23
CA TRP A 33 12.08 -22.41 -1.93
C TRP A 33 11.79 -23.85 -1.49
N ASP A 34 11.26 -24.66 -2.40
CA ASP A 34 10.91 -26.05 -2.15
C ASP A 34 12.18 -26.91 -1.90
N SER A 35 13.33 -26.51 -2.49
CA SER A 35 14.63 -27.17 -2.25
C SER A 35 15.28 -26.84 -0.91
N LEU A 36 14.74 -25.90 -0.12
CA LEU A 36 15.31 -25.56 1.19
C LEU A 36 14.87 -26.58 2.25
N GLU A 37 15.74 -26.79 3.24
CA GLU A 37 15.38 -27.57 4.42
C GLU A 37 14.20 -26.91 5.19
N PRO A 38 13.34 -27.69 5.85
CA PRO A 38 12.16 -27.15 6.54
C PRO A 38 12.48 -26.07 7.59
N ASP A 39 13.57 -26.23 8.33
CA ASP A 39 14.04 -25.27 9.34
C ASP A 39 14.47 -23.94 8.72
N ILE A 40 15.18 -23.98 7.59
CA ILE A 40 15.58 -22.80 6.84
C ILE A 40 14.36 -22.06 6.29
N ARG A 41 13.35 -22.78 5.78
CA ARG A 41 12.09 -22.16 5.35
C ARG A 41 11.41 -21.43 6.49
N GLU A 42 11.36 -22.04 7.67
CA GLU A 42 10.74 -21.40 8.84
C GLU A 42 11.54 -20.16 9.28
N MET A 43 12.87 -20.25 9.34
CA MET A 43 13.72 -19.09 9.64
C MET A 43 13.49 -17.93 8.69
N ILE A 44 13.37 -18.19 7.38
CA ILE A 44 13.08 -17.15 6.40
C ILE A 44 11.67 -16.56 6.62
N ARG A 45 10.66 -17.40 6.88
CA ARG A 45 9.30 -16.92 7.19
C ARG A 45 9.29 -16.01 8.40
N THR A 46 9.92 -16.41 9.50
CA THR A 46 10.02 -15.60 10.72
C THR A 46 10.72 -14.27 10.42
N ALA A 47 11.86 -14.30 9.74
CA ALA A 47 12.61 -13.09 9.39
C ALA A 47 11.79 -12.11 8.53
N VAL A 48 10.98 -12.62 7.59
CA VAL A 48 10.10 -11.78 6.76
C VAL A 48 9.00 -11.13 7.59
N LEU A 49 8.39 -11.87 8.54
CA LEU A 49 7.35 -11.33 9.42
C LEU A 49 7.90 -10.27 10.39
N ASP A 50 9.08 -10.53 10.97
CA ASP A 50 9.77 -9.61 11.86
C ASP A 50 10.16 -8.33 11.11
N ALA A 51 10.76 -8.48 9.92
CA ALA A 51 11.10 -7.35 9.06
C ALA A 51 9.86 -6.54 8.67
N GLY A 52 8.76 -7.20 8.30
CA GLY A 52 7.49 -6.53 7.98
C GLY A 52 6.98 -5.68 9.14
N THR A 53 7.00 -6.23 10.35
CA THR A 53 6.60 -5.49 11.57
C THR A 53 7.50 -4.28 11.82
N ALA A 54 8.82 -4.46 11.69
CA ALA A 54 9.79 -3.39 11.87
C ALA A 54 9.62 -2.27 10.82
N VAL A 55 9.41 -2.64 9.56
CA VAL A 55 9.19 -1.69 8.45
C VAL A 55 7.92 -0.88 8.67
N LEU A 56 6.79 -1.51 9.00
CA LEU A 56 5.53 -0.81 9.26
C LEU A 56 5.66 0.20 10.41
N LYS A 57 6.36 -0.16 11.48
CA LYS A 57 6.64 0.75 12.60
C LYS A 57 7.48 1.93 12.14
N HIS A 58 8.55 1.68 11.39
CA HIS A 58 9.44 2.72 10.89
C HIS A 58 8.74 3.67 9.91
N GLN A 59 7.91 3.13 9.01
CA GLN A 59 7.16 3.89 8.01
C GLN A 59 6.25 4.93 8.67
N LYS A 60 5.47 4.56 9.69
CA LYS A 60 4.60 5.52 10.41
C LYS A 60 5.37 6.74 10.92
N THR A 61 6.54 6.52 11.53
CA THR A 61 7.37 7.61 12.05
C THR A 61 8.00 8.44 10.92
N THR A 62 8.50 7.78 9.88
CA THR A 62 9.18 8.44 8.75
C THR A 62 8.20 9.23 7.89
N GLU A 63 7.00 8.72 7.62
CA GLU A 63 5.95 9.40 6.86
C GLU A 63 5.50 10.69 7.55
N ALA A 64 5.20 10.64 8.86
CA ALA A 64 4.80 11.82 9.61
C ALA A 64 5.89 12.91 9.61
N ARG A 65 7.16 12.50 9.82
CA ARG A 65 8.31 13.42 9.75
C ARG A 65 8.45 14.05 8.36
N ASN A 66 8.38 13.23 7.31
CA ASN A 66 8.58 13.68 5.95
C ASN A 66 7.44 14.61 5.50
N LEU A 67 6.19 14.31 5.88
CA LEU A 67 5.04 15.18 5.64
C LEU A 67 5.24 16.56 6.27
N ARG A 68 5.67 16.61 7.54
CA ARG A 68 5.96 17.88 8.22
C ARG A 68 7.01 18.70 7.48
N ARG A 69 8.11 18.07 7.06
CA ARG A 69 9.17 18.75 6.30
C ARG A 69 8.70 19.27 4.94
N MET A 70 7.80 18.55 4.26
CA MET A 70 7.22 19.03 3.01
C MET A 70 6.34 20.27 3.25
N ILE A 71 5.54 20.27 4.31
CA ILE A 71 4.73 21.44 4.70
C ILE A 71 5.62 22.64 5.05
N GLU A 72 6.65 22.43 5.87
CA GLU A 72 7.67 23.45 6.19
C GLU A 72 8.37 23.98 4.93
N GLY A 73 8.53 23.13 3.92
CA GLY A 73 9.07 23.48 2.60
C GLY A 73 8.08 24.14 1.63
N GLY A 74 6.85 24.45 2.07
CA GLY A 74 5.86 25.19 1.28
C GLY A 74 4.85 24.33 0.50
N VAL A 75 4.82 23.01 0.71
CA VAL A 75 3.80 22.15 0.11
C VAL A 75 2.47 22.37 0.82
N THR A 76 1.42 22.67 0.05
CA THR A 76 0.05 22.73 0.54
C THR A 76 -0.53 21.32 0.59
N VAL A 77 -0.91 20.87 1.79
CA VAL A 77 -1.50 19.56 2.01
C VAL A 77 -3.00 19.70 2.22
N ARG A 78 -3.78 18.88 1.53
CA ARG A 78 -5.24 18.79 1.68
C ARG A 78 -5.64 17.36 2.02
N GLU A 79 -6.49 17.23 3.03
CA GLU A 79 -7.24 16.00 3.27
C GLU A 79 -8.62 16.10 2.64
N LEU A 80 -9.11 14.98 2.12
CA LEU A 80 -10.47 14.94 1.58
C LEU A 80 -11.51 14.88 2.70
N SER A 81 -12.67 15.48 2.49
CA SER A 81 -13.84 15.24 3.32
C SER A 81 -14.44 13.85 3.04
N ALA A 82 -15.41 13.41 3.84
CA ALA A 82 -16.12 12.16 3.59
C ALA A 82 -16.89 12.19 2.25
N SER A 83 -17.54 13.31 1.92
CA SER A 83 -18.28 13.45 0.66
C SER A 83 -17.36 13.50 -0.56
N GLU A 84 -16.19 14.15 -0.43
CA GLU A 84 -15.18 14.16 -1.49
C GLU A 84 -14.59 12.77 -1.73
N ARG A 85 -14.29 12.02 -0.66
CA ARG A 85 -13.86 10.61 -0.78
C ARG A 85 -14.91 9.75 -1.49
N GLU A 86 -16.19 9.92 -1.15
CA GLU A 86 -17.27 9.14 -1.79
C GLU A 86 -17.44 9.50 -3.27
N ALA A 87 -17.26 10.77 -3.65
CA ALA A 87 -17.27 11.18 -5.05
C ALA A 87 -16.16 10.49 -5.86
N PHE A 88 -14.94 10.42 -5.33
CA PHE A 88 -13.85 9.67 -5.94
C PHE A 88 -14.14 8.18 -6.03
N LYS A 89 -14.68 7.57 -4.96
CA LYS A 89 -15.04 6.15 -4.94
C LYS A 89 -16.07 5.82 -6.02
N LYS A 90 -17.12 6.64 -6.14
CA LYS A 90 -18.14 6.46 -7.19
C LYS A 90 -17.54 6.60 -8.59
N ALA A 91 -16.67 7.58 -8.80
CA ALA A 91 -16.01 7.79 -10.10
C ALA A 91 -15.07 6.63 -10.47
N ALA A 92 -14.42 5.99 -9.49
CA ALA A 92 -13.53 4.85 -9.70
C ALA A 92 -14.26 3.50 -9.79
N MET A 93 -15.52 3.42 -9.35
CA MET A 93 -16.27 2.15 -9.28
C MET A 93 -16.31 1.35 -10.59
N PRO A 94 -16.44 1.96 -11.79
CA PRO A 94 -16.45 1.20 -13.05
C PRO A 94 -15.16 0.42 -13.33
N ILE A 95 -14.04 0.74 -12.67
CA ILE A 95 -12.79 -0.03 -12.80
C ILE A 95 -12.94 -1.45 -12.24
N TRP A 96 -13.85 -1.67 -11.28
CA TRP A 96 -14.06 -2.98 -10.67
C TRP A 96 -14.63 -4.01 -11.65
N ASP A 97 -15.36 -3.58 -12.68
CA ASP A 97 -15.82 -4.47 -13.75
C ASP A 97 -14.62 -5.06 -14.52
N ASN A 98 -13.61 -4.22 -14.82
CA ASN A 98 -12.37 -4.69 -15.44
C ASN A 98 -11.57 -5.60 -14.49
N VAL A 99 -11.55 -5.29 -13.19
CA VAL A 99 -10.87 -6.14 -12.19
C VAL A 99 -11.52 -7.52 -12.13
N ALA A 100 -12.86 -7.60 -12.13
CA ALA A 100 -13.60 -8.85 -12.15
C ALA A 100 -13.28 -9.68 -13.42
N GLN A 101 -13.19 -9.03 -14.58
CA GLN A 101 -12.82 -9.70 -15.83
C GLN A 101 -11.39 -10.25 -15.80
N VAL A 102 -10.44 -9.52 -15.22
CA VAL A 102 -9.02 -9.95 -15.15
C VAL A 102 -8.82 -11.07 -14.13
N LEU A 103 -9.50 -11.01 -12.98
CA LEU A 103 -9.32 -12.00 -11.91
C LEU A 103 -10.15 -13.27 -12.14
N GLY A 104 -11.27 -13.18 -12.86
CA GLY A 104 -12.29 -14.21 -12.84
C GLY A 104 -13.11 -14.17 -11.54
N GLU A 105 -14.29 -14.80 -11.58
CA GLU A 105 -15.31 -14.64 -10.55
C GLU A 105 -14.84 -15.09 -9.15
N ASP A 106 -14.22 -16.27 -9.05
CA ASP A 106 -13.79 -16.82 -7.76
C ASP A 106 -12.77 -15.92 -7.05
N ALA A 107 -11.73 -15.48 -7.77
CA ALA A 107 -10.68 -14.63 -7.20
C ALA A 107 -11.19 -13.21 -6.92
N PHE A 108 -12.13 -12.71 -7.72
CA PHE A 108 -12.79 -11.44 -7.47
C PHE A 108 -13.65 -11.49 -6.20
N GLN A 109 -14.42 -12.55 -6.00
CA GLN A 109 -15.19 -12.73 -4.76
C GLN A 109 -14.29 -12.89 -3.54
N ALA A 110 -13.19 -13.64 -3.67
CA ALA A 110 -12.18 -13.75 -2.60
C ALA A 110 -11.58 -12.37 -2.24
N LEU A 111 -11.28 -11.53 -3.24
CA LEU A 111 -10.81 -10.17 -3.03
C LEU A 111 -11.85 -9.33 -2.26
N LEU A 112 -13.12 -9.37 -2.66
CA LEU A 112 -14.18 -8.61 -1.99
C LEU A 112 -14.36 -9.03 -0.54
N THR A 113 -14.36 -10.33 -0.25
CA THR A 113 -14.41 -10.87 1.11
C THR A 113 -13.22 -10.39 1.94
N ALA A 114 -11.99 -10.52 1.42
CA ALA A 114 -10.79 -10.08 2.13
C ALA A 114 -10.79 -8.57 2.44
N VAL A 115 -11.27 -7.74 1.51
CA VAL A 115 -11.43 -6.29 1.73
C VAL A 115 -12.45 -6.00 2.82
N GLN A 116 -13.51 -6.79 2.92
CA GLN A 116 -14.54 -6.61 3.95
C GLN A 116 -14.05 -7.03 5.34
N GLU A 117 -13.28 -8.11 5.43
CA GLU A 117 -12.68 -8.60 6.69
C GLU A 117 -11.56 -7.70 7.22
N ALA A 118 -10.87 -6.99 6.33
CA ALA A 118 -9.78 -6.08 6.69
C ALA A 118 -10.24 -4.68 7.17
N ARG A 119 -11.55 -4.40 7.14
CA ARG A 119 -12.14 -3.14 7.61
C ARG A 119 -12.47 -3.19 9.10
#